data_AF-A0AAW8E6N0-F1
#
_entry.id   AF-A0AAW8E6N0-F1
#
_cell.length_a   1.000
_cell.length_b   1.000
_cell.length_c   1.000
_cell.angle_alpha   90.00
_cell.angle_beta   90.00
_cell.angle_gamma   90.00
#
_symmetry.space_group_name_H-M   'P 1'
#
loop_
_entity.id
_entity.type
_entity.pdbx_description
1 polymer ?
#
loop_
_entity_poly.entity_id
_entity_poly.type
_entity_poly.pdbx_seq_one_letter_code
_entity_poly.pdbx_strand_id
1 'polypeptide(L)'
;MPFFATKFPLAAVAVGALLLTGCATTDMQMGSQSAKTMATGSAAGGATSGESSQLERCESPLGTVSLVENVNAGWYTILTGEYRLPPTANLLRLLVQQSNCFIVVERGAAGMNAMTRERALQQSGEMRGGSNFGRGQMVASDYGLSPEIVFSNSDAGGIGGALGGLVGGGRGRAIAAVGGSLQTKEASALLTLIDNRSGVQVAAAEGSASKTDFGAFGGLAGRSGAGGLGGYTNTAQGKVIAAAFMDAFNQMVRSLRNYKAQTVRGQGLGGGGRLGVDGGAAPSQTYVPPEPAPARRRR
;
A
#
# COMPACT_ATOMS: atom_id res chain seq x y z
N MET A 1 -11.41 -88.32 19.78
CA MET A 1 -10.69 -87.81 20.97
C MET A 1 -10.57 -86.30 20.83
N PRO A 2 -11.08 -85.53 21.79
CA PRO A 2 -11.27 -84.08 21.68
C PRO A 2 -10.03 -83.33 22.17
N PHE A 3 -9.61 -82.23 21.54
CA PHE A 3 -8.77 -81.24 22.22
C PHE A 3 -9.05 -79.81 21.72
N PHE A 4 -9.82 -79.11 22.54
CA PHE A 4 -9.79 -77.70 22.92
C PHE A 4 -9.41 -76.63 21.88
N ALA A 5 -10.42 -75.82 21.56
CA ALA A 5 -10.29 -74.48 21.00
C ALA A 5 -9.80 -73.49 22.07
N THR A 6 -8.67 -72.85 21.84
CA THR A 6 -8.22 -71.66 22.56
C THR A 6 -8.35 -70.44 21.65
N LYS A 7 -9.38 -69.63 21.90
CA LYS A 7 -9.55 -68.31 21.29
C LYS A 7 -8.60 -67.33 21.98
N PHE A 8 -7.49 -66.99 21.34
CA PHE A 8 -6.68 -65.83 21.74
C PHE A 8 -7.22 -64.56 21.04
N PRO A 9 -7.50 -63.47 21.77
CA PRO A 9 -8.00 -62.25 21.16
C PRO A 9 -6.87 -61.55 20.39
N LEU A 10 -7.09 -61.35 19.10
CA LEU A 10 -6.28 -60.60 18.13
C LEU A 10 -6.19 -59.08 18.42
N ALA A 11 -6.40 -58.65 19.67
CA ALA A 11 -6.65 -57.25 20.04
C ALA A 11 -5.45 -56.53 20.68
N ALA A 12 -4.23 -57.08 20.61
CA ALA A 12 -3.08 -56.53 21.37
C ALA A 12 -1.91 -56.00 20.53
N VAL A 13 -1.99 -55.94 19.19
CA VAL A 13 -0.87 -55.43 18.35
C VAL A 13 -1.21 -54.12 17.61
N ALA A 14 -2.46 -53.67 17.63
CA ALA A 14 -2.89 -52.50 16.84
C ALA A 14 -2.80 -51.12 17.55
N VAL A 15 -2.26 -51.03 18.78
CA VAL A 15 -2.29 -49.78 19.56
C VAL A 15 -0.92 -49.06 19.63
N GLY A 16 0.16 -49.69 19.18
CA GLY A 16 1.52 -49.12 19.31
C GLY A 16 2.04 -48.27 18.16
N ALA A 17 1.35 -48.23 17.00
CA ALA A 17 1.90 -47.62 15.77
C ALA A 17 1.37 -46.22 15.44
N LEU A 18 0.47 -45.65 16.26
CA LEU A 18 -0.19 -44.35 15.98
C LEU A 18 0.42 -43.15 16.70
N LEU A 19 1.54 -43.29 17.42
CA LEU A 19 2.14 -42.21 18.21
C LEU A 19 3.47 -41.66 17.69
N LEU A 20 3.88 -41.97 16.45
CA LEU A 20 5.19 -41.55 15.90
C LEU A 20 5.16 -40.64 14.67
N THR A 21 4.00 -40.13 14.25
CA THR A 21 3.92 -39.13 13.15
C THR A 21 3.88 -37.67 13.63
N GLY A 22 4.30 -37.42 14.87
CA GLY A 22 4.31 -36.09 15.50
C GLY A 22 5.48 -35.16 15.12
N CYS A 23 6.39 -35.56 14.23
CA CYS A 23 7.35 -34.63 13.64
C CYS A 23 6.74 -33.99 12.40
N ALA A 24 5.70 -33.18 12.59
CA ALA A 24 5.26 -32.23 11.57
C ALA A 24 6.42 -31.26 11.36
N THR A 25 7.21 -31.53 10.32
CA THR A 25 8.10 -30.56 9.72
C THR A 25 7.30 -29.28 9.54
N THR A 26 7.80 -28.17 10.07
CA THR A 26 7.44 -26.82 9.63
C THR A 26 7.68 -26.76 8.12
N ASP A 27 6.69 -27.19 7.35
CA ASP A 27 6.68 -27.13 5.89
C ASP A 27 6.60 -25.65 5.52
N MET A 28 7.79 -25.05 5.37
CA MET A 28 7.93 -23.73 4.77
C MET A 28 7.45 -23.82 3.32
N GLN A 29 6.17 -23.53 3.11
CA GLN A 29 5.58 -23.55 1.79
C GLN A 29 6.01 -22.29 1.03
N MET A 30 6.94 -22.45 0.10
CA MET A 30 7.35 -21.41 -0.83
C MET A 30 6.12 -20.86 -1.57
N GLY A 31 5.86 -19.56 -1.46
CA GLY A 31 4.72 -18.91 -2.12
C GLY A 31 3.35 -19.32 -1.60
N SER A 32 3.24 -19.64 -0.31
CA SER A 32 1.98 -20.01 0.35
C SER A 32 0.83 -19.05 0.00
N GLN A 33 -0.30 -19.62 -0.43
CA GLN A 33 -1.51 -18.88 -0.80
C GLN A 33 -2.10 -18.10 0.39
N SER A 34 -1.92 -18.61 1.61
CA SER A 34 -2.43 -18.02 2.85
C SER A 34 -1.75 -16.69 3.22
N ALA A 35 -0.54 -16.46 2.69
CA ALA A 35 0.29 -15.28 2.89
C ALA A 35 0.24 -14.30 1.71
N LYS A 36 -0.84 -14.29 0.91
CA LYS A 36 -1.01 -13.33 -0.19
C LYS A 36 -1.84 -12.11 0.21
N THR A 37 -1.42 -10.95 -0.29
CA THR A 37 -2.16 -9.68 -0.29
C THR A 37 -2.83 -9.44 -1.64
N MET A 38 -3.57 -8.34 -1.75
CA MET A 38 -4.00 -7.83 -3.05
C MET A 38 -2.82 -7.28 -3.87
N ALA A 39 -1.73 -6.87 -3.21
CA ALA A 39 -0.47 -6.54 -3.84
C ALA A 39 0.45 -7.78 -3.84
N THR A 40 0.32 -8.64 -4.86
CA THR A 40 1.15 -9.84 -5.07
C THR A 40 1.97 -9.71 -6.32
N GLY A 41 2.92 -10.62 -6.53
CA GLY A 41 3.68 -10.70 -7.76
C GLY A 41 4.98 -9.94 -7.70
N SER A 42 5.52 -9.69 -8.89
CA SER A 42 6.74 -8.93 -9.10
C SER A 42 6.56 -7.93 -10.24
N ALA A 43 7.43 -6.93 -10.25
CA ALA A 43 7.58 -5.98 -11.34
C ALA A 43 9.07 -5.75 -11.60
N ALA A 44 9.44 -5.63 -12.88
CA ALA A 44 10.79 -5.36 -13.35
C ALA A 44 10.72 -4.47 -14.61
N GLY A 45 10.86 -3.16 -14.41
CA GLY A 45 10.58 -2.19 -15.48
C GLY A 45 9.12 -2.31 -15.95
N GLY A 46 8.90 -2.38 -17.26
CA GLY A 46 7.57 -2.57 -17.84
C GLY A 46 7.04 -4.01 -17.77
N ALA A 47 7.83 -4.98 -17.28
CA ALA A 47 7.40 -6.37 -17.13
C ALA A 47 6.81 -6.61 -15.74
N THR A 48 5.69 -7.33 -15.67
CA THR A 48 5.07 -7.76 -14.40
C THR A 48 4.73 -9.24 -14.45
N SER A 49 4.65 -9.86 -13.28
CA SER A 49 4.20 -11.25 -13.15
C SER A 49 3.47 -11.43 -11.84
N GLY A 50 2.29 -12.07 -11.88
CA GLY A 50 1.52 -12.37 -10.68
C GLY A 50 0.85 -11.18 -10.01
N GLU A 51 0.70 -10.08 -10.73
CA GLU A 51 -0.10 -8.93 -10.29
C GLU A 51 -1.57 -9.32 -10.08
N SER A 52 -2.24 -8.56 -9.21
CA SER A 52 -3.68 -8.70 -9.02
C SER A 52 -4.44 -8.20 -10.25
N SER A 53 -5.45 -8.96 -10.67
CA SER A 53 -6.37 -8.55 -11.75
C SER A 53 -7.23 -7.34 -11.40
N GLN A 54 -7.28 -6.95 -10.13
CA GLN A 54 -8.01 -5.77 -9.66
C GLN A 54 -7.17 -4.51 -9.69
N LEU A 55 -5.86 -4.62 -9.93
CA LEU A 55 -4.98 -3.47 -10.02
C LEU A 55 -5.21 -2.76 -11.35
N GLU A 56 -5.53 -1.47 -11.29
CA GLU A 56 -5.65 -0.60 -12.45
C GLU A 56 -4.27 -0.33 -13.07
N ARG A 57 -4.20 -0.33 -14.41
CA ARG A 57 -2.94 -0.15 -15.16
C ARG A 57 -2.99 0.93 -16.23
N CYS A 58 -1.87 1.54 -16.58
CA CYS A 58 -1.81 2.49 -17.69
C CYS A 58 -1.12 1.85 -18.89
N GLU A 59 -1.58 2.19 -20.09
CA GLU A 59 -0.94 1.77 -21.35
C GLU A 59 0.49 2.30 -21.43
N SER A 60 0.69 3.54 -20.99
CA SER A 60 2.00 4.18 -20.89
C SER A 60 2.17 4.91 -19.54
N PRO A 61 3.40 5.02 -19.02
CA PRO A 61 3.66 5.82 -17.83
C PRO A 61 3.29 7.30 -18.03
N LEU A 62 2.68 7.90 -17.01
CA LEU A 62 2.28 9.31 -16.96
C LEU A 62 3.44 10.22 -16.54
N GLY A 63 4.48 9.65 -15.93
CA GLY A 63 5.68 10.37 -15.50
C GLY A 63 6.51 9.55 -14.50
N THR A 64 7.46 10.22 -13.86
CA THR A 64 8.26 9.65 -12.78
C THR A 64 7.70 10.03 -11.41
N VAL A 65 7.75 9.10 -10.45
CA VAL A 65 7.19 9.32 -9.12
C VAL A 65 8.11 8.83 -8.01
N SER A 66 8.18 9.58 -6.93
CA SER A 66 8.85 9.22 -5.69
C SER A 66 7.83 9.11 -4.58
N LEU A 67 8.00 8.13 -3.70
CA LEU A 67 7.14 7.98 -2.55
C LEU A 67 7.62 8.88 -1.41
N VAL A 68 6.69 9.64 -0.84
CA VAL A 68 6.97 10.63 0.21
C VAL A 68 6.10 10.32 1.41
N GLU A 69 6.64 9.56 2.36
CA GLU A 69 5.96 9.22 3.61
C GLU A 69 6.24 10.29 4.67
N ASN A 70 5.18 10.76 5.35
CA ASN A 70 5.34 11.59 6.53
C ASN A 70 5.62 10.72 7.75
N VAL A 71 6.89 10.40 7.97
CA VAL A 71 7.33 9.51 9.07
C VAL A 71 7.09 10.10 10.47
N ASN A 72 6.80 11.41 10.55
CA ASN A 72 6.51 12.11 11.80
C ASN A 72 5.00 12.20 12.09
N ALA A 73 4.14 11.75 11.16
CA ALA A 73 2.71 11.78 11.37
C ALA A 73 2.27 10.71 12.37
N GLY A 74 1.25 11.00 13.17
CA GLY A 74 0.72 10.07 14.17
C GLY A 74 0.30 8.72 13.57
N TRP A 75 -0.23 8.71 12.34
CA TRP A 75 -0.59 7.47 11.65
C TRP A 75 0.61 6.56 11.39
N TYR A 76 1.79 7.13 11.11
CA TYR A 76 3.00 6.35 10.81
C TYR A 76 3.58 5.72 12.07
N THR A 77 3.47 6.41 13.21
CA THR A 77 3.81 5.85 14.52
C THR A 77 2.89 4.70 14.90
N ILE A 78 1.58 4.82 14.67
CA ILE A 78 0.62 3.74 14.92
C ILE A 78 0.91 2.54 14.01
N LEU A 79 1.13 2.78 12.72
CA LEU A 79 1.45 1.75 11.73
C LEU A 79 2.68 0.92 12.14
N THR A 80 3.79 1.58 12.48
CA THR A 80 5.07 0.92 12.75
C THR A 80 5.20 0.43 14.19
N GLY A 81 4.65 1.14 15.16
CA GLY A 81 4.72 0.81 16.58
C GLY A 81 3.65 -0.19 17.01
N GLU A 82 2.38 0.15 16.80
CA GLU A 82 1.24 -0.65 17.27
C GLU A 82 0.97 -1.84 16.34
N TYR A 83 0.84 -1.58 15.04
CA TYR A 83 0.55 -2.64 14.07
C TYR A 83 1.78 -3.40 13.59
N ARG A 84 2.99 -2.91 13.94
CA ARG A 84 4.28 -3.52 13.57
C ARG A 84 4.39 -3.77 12.06
N LEU A 85 3.76 -2.91 11.26
CA LEU A 85 3.80 -2.99 9.82
C LEU A 85 5.03 -2.24 9.28
N PRO A 86 5.66 -2.74 8.20
CA PRO A 86 6.77 -2.04 7.56
C PRO A 86 6.28 -0.75 6.88
N PRO A 87 7.18 0.13 6.42
CA PRO A 87 6.81 1.36 5.70
C PRO A 87 5.88 1.06 4.52
N THR A 88 4.86 1.89 4.34
CA THR A 88 3.87 1.76 3.26
C THR A 88 4.52 1.92 1.89
N ALA A 89 5.67 2.61 1.80
CA ALA A 89 6.39 2.76 0.56
C ALA A 89 6.81 1.42 -0.06
N ASN A 90 6.99 0.34 0.70
CA ASN A 90 7.31 -0.97 0.12
C ASN A 90 6.12 -1.55 -0.66
N LEU A 91 4.93 -1.45 -0.08
CA LEU A 91 3.68 -1.87 -0.70
C LEU A 91 3.37 -1.00 -1.94
N LEU A 92 3.42 0.32 -1.76
CA LEU A 92 3.06 1.26 -2.82
C LEU A 92 4.06 1.24 -3.97
N ARG A 93 5.37 1.04 -3.72
CA ARG A 93 6.35 0.84 -4.81
C ARG A 93 5.95 -0.32 -5.72
N LEU A 94 5.53 -1.46 -5.14
CA LEU A 94 5.09 -2.62 -5.93
C LEU A 94 3.83 -2.31 -6.73
N LEU A 95 2.81 -1.72 -6.10
CA LEU A 95 1.55 -1.34 -6.78
C LEU A 95 1.80 -0.38 -7.94
N VAL A 96 2.60 0.66 -7.72
CA VAL A 96 2.95 1.65 -8.75
C VAL A 96 3.71 0.99 -9.90
N GLN A 97 4.74 0.18 -9.60
CA GLN A 97 5.51 -0.51 -10.64
C GLN A 97 4.63 -1.47 -11.44
N GLN A 98 3.74 -2.21 -10.78
CA GLN A 98 2.85 -3.15 -11.46
C GLN A 98 1.81 -2.46 -12.34
N SER A 99 1.34 -1.29 -11.93
CA SER A 99 0.36 -0.52 -12.69
C SER A 99 0.89 0.02 -14.02
N ASN A 100 2.22 0.16 -14.17
CA ASN A 100 2.84 0.87 -15.30
C ASN A 100 2.37 2.33 -15.47
N CYS A 101 1.67 2.91 -14.48
CA CYS A 101 1.22 4.29 -14.53
C CYS A 101 2.31 5.30 -14.22
N PHE A 102 3.35 4.90 -13.48
CA PHE A 102 4.49 5.75 -13.21
C PHE A 102 5.78 4.93 -13.16
N ILE A 103 6.89 5.58 -13.49
CA ILE A 103 8.23 5.05 -13.25
C ILE A 103 8.66 5.47 -11.85
N VAL A 104 8.86 4.50 -10.96
CA VAL A 104 9.31 4.78 -9.60
C VAL A 104 10.77 5.23 -9.61
N VAL A 105 11.05 6.40 -9.06
CA VAL A 105 12.40 6.87 -8.79
C VAL A 105 12.70 6.74 -7.29
N GLU A 106 13.84 6.15 -6.97
CA GLU A 106 14.21 5.89 -5.59
C GLU A 106 14.71 7.18 -4.91
N ARG A 107 14.08 7.49 -3.77
CA ARG A 107 14.35 8.68 -2.95
C ARG A 107 14.34 8.40 -1.45
N GLY A 108 14.05 7.16 -1.05
CA GLY A 108 14.15 6.71 0.32
C GLY A 108 15.60 6.67 0.79
N ALA A 109 15.78 6.84 2.10
CA ALA A 109 17.10 6.97 2.73
C ALA A 109 18.04 5.80 2.38
N ALA A 110 17.54 4.56 2.43
CA ALA A 110 18.36 3.38 2.12
C ALA A 110 18.90 3.39 0.68
N GLY A 111 18.05 3.69 -0.31
CA GLY A 111 18.44 3.76 -1.71
C GLY A 111 19.37 4.95 -1.99
N MET A 112 19.08 6.11 -1.42
CA MET A 112 19.94 7.30 -1.55
C MET A 112 21.32 7.10 -0.93
N ASN A 113 21.40 6.39 0.20
CA ASN A 113 22.67 6.04 0.83
C ASN A 113 23.49 5.08 -0.05
N ALA A 114 22.85 4.09 -0.67
CA ALA A 114 23.50 3.19 -1.63
C ALA A 114 24.04 3.96 -2.86
N MET A 115 23.22 4.84 -3.46
CA MET A 115 23.65 5.66 -4.60
C MET A 115 24.82 6.59 -4.24
N THR A 116 24.80 7.18 -3.04
CA THR A 116 25.85 8.08 -2.57
C THR A 116 27.17 7.33 -2.36
N ARG A 117 27.11 6.09 -1.87
CA ARG A 117 28.28 5.21 -1.73
C ARG A 117 28.95 4.93 -3.09
N GLU A 118 28.19 4.53 -4.10
CA GLU A 118 28.75 4.27 -5.43
C GLU A 118 29.38 5.51 -6.06
N ARG A 119 28.77 6.69 -5.85
CA ARG A 119 29.37 7.97 -6.30
C ARG A 119 30.63 8.32 -5.54
N ALA A 120 30.72 7.98 -4.26
CA ALA A 120 31.95 8.16 -3.49
C ALA A 120 33.06 7.25 -4.02
N LEU A 121 32.75 6.00 -4.38
CA LEU A 121 33.69 5.08 -5.04
C LEU A 121 34.15 5.59 -6.42
N GLN A 122 33.27 6.26 -7.17
CA GLN A 122 33.67 6.96 -8.41
C GLN A 122 34.68 8.06 -8.14
N GLN A 123 34.47 8.81 -7.05
CA GLN A 123 35.30 9.96 -6.69
C GLN A 123 36.63 9.52 -6.07
N SER A 124 36.67 8.39 -5.36
CA SER A 124 37.90 7.80 -4.82
C SER A 124 38.77 7.13 -5.89
N GLY A 125 38.20 6.83 -7.07
CA GLY A 125 38.91 6.14 -8.15
C GLY A 125 38.99 4.63 -7.96
N GLU A 126 38.28 4.07 -6.97
CA GLU A 126 38.25 2.62 -6.71
C GLU A 126 37.33 1.86 -7.66
N MET A 127 36.52 2.57 -8.45
CA MET A 127 35.64 1.94 -9.43
C MET A 127 36.37 1.43 -10.66
N ARG A 128 35.88 0.30 -11.17
CA ARG A 128 36.31 -0.24 -12.46
C ARG A 128 36.12 0.80 -13.58
N GLY A 129 37.07 0.86 -14.50
CA GLY A 129 36.97 1.72 -15.67
C GLY A 129 35.69 1.42 -16.46
N GLY A 130 34.97 2.48 -16.83
CA GLY A 130 33.71 2.39 -17.61
C GLY A 130 32.42 2.33 -16.80
N SER A 131 32.46 2.24 -15.47
CA SER A 131 31.25 2.15 -14.61
C SER A 131 30.31 3.36 -14.68
N ASN A 132 30.74 4.50 -15.25
CA ASN A 132 29.93 5.68 -15.57
C ASN A 132 28.91 6.11 -14.48
N PHE A 133 29.33 6.32 -13.22
CA PHE A 133 28.49 6.91 -12.16
C PHE A 133 28.68 8.43 -12.04
N GLY A 134 28.75 9.13 -13.17
CA GLY A 134 29.01 10.56 -13.26
C GLY A 134 27.86 11.44 -12.75
N ARG A 135 28.12 12.75 -12.70
CA ARG A 135 27.10 13.76 -12.36
C ARG A 135 26.02 13.82 -13.46
N GLY A 136 24.81 14.25 -13.08
CA GLY A 136 23.70 14.48 -14.03
C GLY A 136 22.88 13.25 -14.41
N GLN A 137 23.16 12.08 -13.85
CA GLN A 137 22.47 10.82 -14.20
C GLN A 137 21.25 10.50 -13.32
N MET A 138 20.97 11.32 -12.30
CA MET A 138 19.76 11.13 -11.49
C MET A 138 18.54 11.59 -12.27
N VAL A 139 17.65 10.63 -12.55
CA VAL A 139 16.32 10.93 -13.07
C VAL A 139 15.56 11.73 -12.01
N ALA A 140 14.98 12.87 -12.40
CA ALA A 140 14.14 13.66 -11.51
C ALA A 140 12.86 12.90 -11.13
N SER A 141 12.17 13.34 -10.08
CA SER A 141 10.81 12.87 -9.80
C SER A 141 9.86 13.96 -10.23
N ASP A 142 9.04 13.71 -11.24
CA ASP A 142 8.01 14.64 -11.68
C ASP A 142 6.96 14.81 -10.58
N TYR A 143 6.60 13.71 -9.92
CA TYR A 143 5.57 13.71 -8.88
C TYR A 143 6.07 13.15 -7.53
N GLY A 144 5.46 13.60 -6.44
CA GLY A 144 5.53 13.00 -5.12
C GLY A 144 4.21 12.31 -4.80
N LEU A 145 4.24 11.00 -4.51
CA LEU A 145 3.08 10.25 -4.02
C LEU A 145 3.19 10.15 -2.50
N SER A 146 2.25 10.79 -1.79
CA SER A 146 2.21 10.78 -0.33
C SER A 146 1.03 9.96 0.17
N PRO A 147 1.29 8.90 0.96
CA PRO A 147 0.25 8.13 1.61
C PRO A 147 -0.08 8.66 3.01
N GLU A 148 -1.34 8.49 3.39
CA GLU A 148 -1.84 8.73 4.74
C GLU A 148 -2.88 7.65 5.07
N ILE A 149 -2.93 7.22 6.34
CA ILE A 149 -3.92 6.25 6.82
C ILE A 149 -4.84 6.96 7.80
N VAL A 150 -6.14 6.90 7.51
CA VAL A 150 -7.16 7.39 8.41
C VAL A 150 -7.63 6.21 9.25
N PHE A 151 -7.13 6.14 10.48
CA PHE A 151 -7.62 5.19 11.46
C PHE A 151 -8.97 5.71 11.99
N SER A 152 -10.05 5.03 11.65
CA SER A 152 -11.38 5.28 12.22
C SER A 152 -11.33 4.92 13.70
N ASN A 153 -11.04 5.93 14.52
CA ASN A 153 -10.93 5.76 15.95
C ASN A 153 -12.34 5.60 16.52
N SER A 154 -12.72 4.37 16.90
CA SER A 154 -13.89 4.16 17.78
C SER A 154 -13.63 4.70 19.20
N ASP A 155 -12.41 5.18 19.48
CA ASP A 155 -11.97 5.68 20.78
C ASP A 155 -11.37 7.10 20.69
N ALA A 156 -11.94 7.96 19.84
CA ALA A 156 -11.70 9.41 19.90
C ALA A 156 -12.59 10.03 21.00
N GLY A 157 -12.30 9.68 22.25
CA GLY A 157 -12.97 10.21 23.43
C GLY A 157 -12.43 9.57 24.70
N GLY A 158 -11.68 10.33 25.50
CA GLY A 158 -11.13 9.86 26.76
C GLY A 158 -12.19 9.26 27.69
N ILE A 159 -11.76 8.39 28.60
CA ILE A 159 -12.56 7.93 29.76
C ILE A 159 -13.78 7.01 29.41
N GLY A 160 -13.90 6.46 28.20
CA GLY A 160 -14.98 5.51 27.88
C GLY A 160 -14.80 4.06 28.38
N GLY A 161 -13.57 3.54 28.42
CA GLY A 161 -13.28 2.14 28.75
C GLY A 161 -13.33 1.77 30.24
N ALA A 162 -13.34 2.78 31.14
CA ALA A 162 -13.38 2.56 32.59
C ALA A 162 -14.79 2.63 33.18
N LEU A 163 -15.81 3.09 32.41
CA LEU A 163 -17.17 3.28 32.91
C LEU A 163 -18.18 2.25 32.40
N GLY A 164 -17.84 1.43 31.41
CA GLY A 164 -18.68 0.31 30.95
C GLY A 164 -18.80 -0.85 31.95
N GLY A 165 -18.05 -0.82 33.06
CA GLY A 165 -18.06 -1.84 34.11
C GLY A 165 -18.98 -1.57 35.30
N LEU A 166 -19.60 -0.39 35.39
CA LEU A 166 -20.27 0.08 36.62
C LEU A 166 -21.79 0.32 36.48
N VAL A 167 -22.39 0.17 35.31
CA VAL A 167 -23.84 0.36 35.12
C VAL A 167 -24.44 -0.80 34.34
N GLY A 168 -25.01 -1.79 35.04
CA GLY A 168 -25.82 -2.86 34.42
C GLY A 168 -25.72 -4.20 35.14
N GLY A 169 -26.59 -4.43 36.12
CA GLY A 169 -26.58 -5.61 36.99
C GLY A 169 -26.60 -6.96 36.28
N GLY A 170 -25.88 -7.93 36.87
CA GLY A 170 -26.15 -9.38 36.88
C GLY A 170 -26.08 -10.19 35.58
N ARG A 171 -26.29 -9.60 34.39
CA ARG A 171 -26.48 -10.36 33.14
C ARG A 171 -25.68 -9.86 31.92
N GLY A 172 -25.00 -8.71 32.03
CA GLY A 172 -24.22 -8.11 30.93
C GLY A 172 -22.77 -8.60 30.76
N ARG A 173 -22.24 -9.41 31.69
CA ARG A 173 -20.81 -9.77 31.71
C ARG A 173 -20.37 -10.79 30.65
N ALA A 174 -21.29 -11.53 30.05
CA ALA A 174 -20.93 -12.54 29.04
C ALA A 174 -20.61 -11.93 27.66
N ILE A 175 -20.97 -10.66 27.40
CA ILE A 175 -20.69 -9.99 26.12
C ILE A 175 -19.38 -9.18 26.17
N ALA A 176 -18.89 -8.82 27.36
CA ALA A 176 -17.64 -8.08 27.53
C ALA A 176 -16.37 -8.90 27.23
N ALA A 177 -16.44 -10.23 27.25
CA ALA A 177 -15.30 -11.10 26.91
C ALA A 177 -15.04 -11.22 25.39
N VAL A 178 -15.96 -10.72 24.55
CA VAL A 178 -15.80 -10.66 23.08
C VAL A 178 -15.38 -9.24 22.61
N GLY A 179 -15.15 -8.33 23.55
CA GLY A 179 -14.82 -6.91 23.31
C GLY A 179 -13.42 -6.61 22.77
N GLY A 180 -12.56 -7.62 22.54
CA GLY A 180 -11.20 -7.43 22.02
C GLY A 180 -11.07 -7.48 20.49
N SER A 181 -12.17 -7.66 19.73
CA SER A 181 -12.11 -7.98 18.29
C SER A 181 -12.83 -7.00 17.36
N LEU A 182 -13.39 -5.91 17.89
CA LEU A 182 -14.22 -4.97 17.11
C LEU A 182 -13.42 -3.82 16.46
N GLN A 183 -12.16 -3.57 16.85
CA GLN A 183 -11.38 -2.43 16.36
C GLN A 183 -10.75 -2.59 14.95
N THR A 184 -11.00 -3.69 14.24
CA THR A 184 -10.27 -4.01 12.98
C THR A 184 -11.19 -4.39 11.83
N LYS A 185 -12.34 -3.70 11.71
CA LYS A 185 -13.29 -4.02 10.65
C LYS A 185 -13.07 -3.23 9.37
N GLU A 186 -12.50 -2.03 9.43
CA GLU A 186 -12.37 -1.12 8.30
C GLU A 186 -11.06 -0.32 8.38
N ALA A 187 -10.45 -0.02 7.24
CA ALA A 187 -9.37 0.97 7.12
C ALA A 187 -9.68 1.91 5.95
N SER A 188 -9.38 3.20 6.12
CA SER A 188 -9.37 4.19 5.04
C SER A 188 -7.94 4.68 4.81
N ALA A 189 -7.57 4.82 3.54
CA ALA A 189 -6.27 5.28 3.09
C ALA A 189 -6.45 6.44 2.12
N LEU A 190 -5.67 7.50 2.32
CA LEU A 190 -5.63 8.65 1.43
C LEU A 190 -4.29 8.63 0.67
N LEU A 191 -4.37 8.77 -0.65
CA LEU A 191 -3.22 8.99 -1.51
C LEU A 191 -3.30 10.37 -2.12
N THR A 192 -2.19 11.09 -2.03
CA THR A 192 -2.03 12.41 -2.61
C THR A 192 -0.89 12.41 -3.61
N LEU A 193 -1.12 12.95 -4.81
CA LEU A 193 -0.11 13.12 -5.85
C LEU A 193 0.20 14.61 -6.04
N ILE A 194 1.45 14.99 -5.90
CA ILE A 194 1.93 16.38 -5.95
C ILE A 194 2.92 16.51 -7.11
N ASP A 195 2.77 17.52 -7.96
CA ASP A 195 3.79 17.88 -8.96
C ASP A 195 4.96 18.58 -8.25
N ASN A 196 6.14 17.96 -8.26
CA ASN A 196 7.31 18.48 -7.55
C ASN A 196 7.87 19.77 -8.17
N ARG A 197 7.52 20.09 -9.42
CA ARG A 197 7.99 21.32 -10.08
C ARG A 197 7.18 22.54 -9.64
N SER A 198 5.89 22.37 -9.40
CA SER A 198 4.95 23.46 -9.08
C SER A 198 4.44 23.46 -7.64
N GLY A 199 4.56 22.33 -6.94
CA GLY A 199 3.95 22.11 -5.62
C GLY A 199 2.44 21.89 -5.68
N VAL A 200 1.83 21.80 -6.86
CA VAL A 200 0.39 21.62 -7.02
C VAL A 200 0.01 20.17 -6.73
N GLN A 201 -0.99 19.97 -5.86
CA GLN A 201 -1.65 18.68 -5.70
C GLN A 201 -2.49 18.38 -6.95
N VAL A 202 -2.03 17.46 -7.78
CA VAL A 202 -2.65 17.13 -9.08
C VAL A 202 -3.72 16.04 -8.97
N ALA A 203 -3.65 15.21 -7.94
CA ALA A 203 -4.68 14.23 -7.62
C ALA A 203 -4.70 13.92 -6.13
N ALA A 204 -5.88 13.59 -5.63
CA ALA A 204 -6.08 12.97 -4.33
C ALA A 204 -7.14 11.87 -4.49
N ALA A 205 -6.96 10.75 -3.83
CA ALA A 205 -7.91 9.64 -3.84
C ALA A 205 -7.95 8.97 -2.48
N GLU A 206 -9.15 8.77 -1.97
CA GLU A 206 -9.40 7.96 -0.78
C GLU A 206 -9.78 6.55 -1.23
N GLY A 207 -9.31 5.55 -0.50
CA GLY A 207 -9.73 4.17 -0.67
C GLY A 207 -10.05 3.56 0.68
N SER A 208 -10.91 2.55 0.66
CA SER A 208 -11.32 1.86 1.88
C SER A 208 -11.36 0.36 1.67
N ALA A 209 -11.20 -0.39 2.75
CA ALA A 209 -11.41 -1.82 2.72
C ALA A 209 -11.92 -2.30 4.07
N SER A 210 -12.77 -3.32 4.05
CA SER A 210 -13.22 -4.03 5.23
C SER A 210 -12.81 -5.50 5.22
N LYS A 211 -12.86 -6.14 6.39
CA LYS A 211 -12.61 -7.59 6.51
C LYS A 211 -13.61 -8.43 5.71
N THR A 212 -14.84 -7.94 5.52
CA THR A 212 -15.88 -8.63 4.73
C THR A 212 -15.51 -8.64 3.25
N ASP A 213 -15.00 -7.52 2.73
CA ASP A 213 -14.58 -7.41 1.33
C ASP A 213 -13.42 -8.34 1.01
N PHE A 214 -12.51 -8.54 1.97
CA PHE A 214 -11.40 -9.48 1.82
C PHE A 214 -11.86 -10.93 1.61
N GLY A 215 -12.99 -11.34 2.21
CA GLY A 215 -13.57 -12.67 1.99
C GLY A 215 -14.09 -12.86 0.56
N ALA A 216 -14.63 -11.80 -0.04
CA ALA A 216 -15.12 -11.80 -1.42
C ALA A 216 -13.97 -11.67 -2.44
N PHE A 217 -12.98 -10.83 -2.17
CA PHE A 217 -11.82 -10.61 -3.05
C PHE A 217 -10.73 -11.69 -2.92
N GLY A 218 -10.59 -12.31 -1.75
CA GLY A 218 -9.65 -13.39 -1.48
C GLY A 218 -9.99 -14.73 -2.16
N GLY A 219 -11.25 -14.91 -2.61
CA GLY A 219 -11.68 -16.09 -3.37
C GLY A 219 -11.10 -16.18 -4.79
N LEU A 220 -10.55 -15.09 -5.33
CA LEU A 220 -10.03 -15.01 -6.71
C LEU A 220 -8.50 -14.87 -6.79
N ALA A 221 -7.80 -14.64 -5.67
CA ALA A 221 -6.33 -14.49 -5.62
C ALA A 221 -5.54 -15.82 -5.74
N GLY A 222 -6.21 -16.92 -6.09
CA GLY A 222 -5.71 -18.29 -5.98
C GLY A 222 -4.81 -18.83 -7.09
N ARG A 223 -4.34 -18.04 -8.09
CA ARG A 223 -3.68 -18.62 -9.29
C ARG A 223 -2.36 -18.06 -9.79
N SER A 224 -1.72 -17.07 -9.15
CA SER A 224 -0.43 -16.55 -9.65
C SER A 224 0.56 -16.21 -8.53
N GLY A 225 1.85 -16.48 -8.77
CA GLY A 225 2.89 -16.62 -7.73
C GLY A 225 3.72 -15.38 -7.40
N ALA A 226 4.49 -15.55 -6.32
CA ALA A 226 5.68 -14.83 -5.79
C ALA A 226 5.52 -13.40 -5.22
N GLY A 227 6.16 -13.15 -4.06
CA GLY A 227 6.36 -11.81 -3.46
C GLY A 227 5.66 -11.61 -2.11
N GLY A 228 6.37 -11.79 -1.00
CA GLY A 228 5.82 -11.55 0.36
C GLY A 228 6.15 -10.14 0.85
N LEU A 229 5.14 -9.29 1.06
CA LEU A 229 5.26 -7.92 1.59
C LEU A 229 5.34 -7.86 3.14
N GLY A 230 5.80 -8.92 3.81
CA GLY A 230 5.95 -8.95 5.27
C GLY A 230 4.62 -8.75 6.01
N GLY A 231 4.58 -7.92 7.04
CA GLY A 231 3.40 -7.71 7.90
C GLY A 231 2.09 -7.43 7.15
N TYR A 232 2.15 -6.80 5.97
CA TYR A 232 0.97 -6.55 5.12
C TYR A 232 0.29 -7.83 4.63
N THR A 233 1.03 -8.92 4.48
CA THR A 233 0.49 -10.23 4.07
C THR A 233 0.11 -11.15 5.21
N ASN A 234 0.59 -10.84 6.41
CA ASN A 234 0.56 -11.81 7.51
C ASN A 234 -0.47 -11.45 8.60
N THR A 235 -0.87 -10.17 8.72
CA THR A 235 -1.85 -9.72 9.72
C THR A 235 -3.16 -9.29 9.06
N ALA A 236 -4.29 -9.41 9.77
CA ALA A 236 -5.59 -8.97 9.25
C ALA A 236 -5.59 -7.45 8.98
N GLN A 237 -4.97 -6.69 9.86
CA GLN A 237 -4.78 -5.24 9.77
C GLN A 237 -3.95 -4.89 8.54
N GLY A 238 -2.82 -5.57 8.34
CA GLY A 238 -1.95 -5.39 7.19
C GLY A 238 -2.68 -5.67 5.87
N LYS A 239 -3.50 -6.71 5.81
CA LYS A 239 -4.29 -7.06 4.63
C LYS A 239 -5.35 -6.00 4.30
N VAL A 240 -6.07 -5.50 5.31
CA VAL A 240 -7.10 -4.46 5.13
C VAL A 240 -6.46 -3.13 4.72
N ILE A 241 -5.36 -2.71 5.37
CA ILE A 241 -4.61 -1.50 4.98
C ILE A 241 -4.07 -1.64 3.55
N ALA A 242 -3.54 -2.81 3.18
CA ALA A 242 -3.03 -3.04 1.82
C ALA A 242 -4.14 -2.96 0.77
N ALA A 243 -5.33 -3.49 1.08
CA ALA A 243 -6.50 -3.39 0.22
C ALA A 243 -7.00 -1.94 0.09
N ALA A 244 -7.06 -1.18 1.19
CA ALA A 244 -7.45 0.23 1.17
C ALA A 244 -6.49 1.08 0.31
N PHE A 245 -5.18 0.86 0.42
CA PHE A 245 -4.20 1.54 -0.44
C PHE A 245 -4.32 1.14 -1.92
N MET A 246 -4.59 -0.13 -2.22
CA MET A 246 -4.81 -0.55 -3.60
C MET A 246 -6.07 0.09 -4.19
N ASP A 247 -7.15 0.16 -3.41
CA ASP A 247 -8.38 0.83 -3.83
C ASP A 247 -8.15 2.34 -4.06
N ALA A 248 -7.50 3.03 -3.12
CA ALA A 248 -7.13 4.44 -3.26
C ALA A 248 -6.29 4.66 -4.52
N PHE A 249 -5.32 3.78 -4.77
CA PHE A 249 -4.47 3.85 -5.95
C PHE A 249 -5.26 3.62 -7.24
N ASN A 250 -6.17 2.65 -7.26
CA ASN A 250 -7.04 2.39 -8.40
C ASN A 250 -7.95 3.59 -8.72
N GLN A 251 -8.57 4.19 -7.70
CA GLN A 251 -9.38 5.39 -7.86
C GLN A 251 -8.56 6.56 -8.42
N MET A 252 -7.33 6.72 -7.93
CA MET A 252 -6.39 7.70 -8.46
C MET A 252 -6.07 7.43 -9.93
N VAL A 253 -5.70 6.19 -10.29
CA VAL A 253 -5.37 5.82 -11.68
C VAL A 253 -6.54 6.08 -12.63
N ARG A 254 -7.77 5.72 -12.25
CA ARG A 254 -8.97 5.99 -13.07
C ARG A 254 -9.16 7.48 -13.35
N SER A 255 -8.92 8.31 -12.34
CA SER A 255 -8.98 9.77 -12.46
C SER A 255 -7.85 10.31 -13.33
N LEU A 256 -6.63 9.80 -13.12
CA LEU A 256 -5.42 10.23 -13.84
C LEU A 256 -5.44 9.88 -15.33
N ARG A 257 -5.99 8.73 -15.72
CA ARG A 257 -6.16 8.37 -17.15
C ARG A 257 -7.00 9.38 -17.92
N ASN A 258 -7.87 10.12 -17.22
CA ASN A 258 -8.74 11.15 -17.79
C ASN A 258 -8.34 12.56 -17.33
N TYR A 259 -7.12 12.72 -16.82
CA TYR A 259 -6.67 13.97 -16.21
C TYR A 259 -6.74 15.15 -17.19
N LYS A 260 -7.24 16.28 -16.68
CA LYS A 260 -7.20 17.57 -17.35
C LYS A 260 -6.69 18.60 -16.36
N ALA A 261 -5.71 19.40 -16.77
CA ALA A 261 -5.11 20.41 -15.90
C ALA A 261 -6.16 21.44 -15.46
N GLN A 262 -6.21 21.74 -14.16
CA GLN A 262 -7.07 22.79 -13.65
C GLN A 262 -6.50 24.16 -14.04
N THR A 263 -7.36 25.03 -14.59
CA THR A 263 -6.97 26.38 -15.01
C THR A 263 -7.76 27.42 -14.23
N VAL A 264 -7.08 28.44 -13.71
CA VAL A 264 -7.72 29.65 -13.19
C VAL A 264 -7.94 30.60 -14.36
N ARG A 265 -9.21 30.98 -14.61
CA ARG A 265 -9.55 31.89 -15.71
C ARG A 265 -8.82 33.23 -15.56
N GLY A 266 -8.04 33.58 -16.57
CA GLY A 266 -7.48 34.92 -16.79
C GLY A 266 -6.13 35.23 -16.16
N GLN A 267 -5.63 34.42 -15.22
CA GLN A 267 -4.45 34.80 -14.40
C GLN A 267 -3.45 33.67 -14.13
N GLY A 268 -3.76 32.41 -14.45
CA GLY A 268 -2.90 31.28 -14.10
C GLY A 268 -2.97 30.90 -12.61
N LEU A 269 -2.33 29.78 -12.27
CA LEU A 269 -2.30 29.27 -10.90
C LEU A 269 -1.37 30.12 -10.03
N GLY A 270 -1.79 30.43 -8.80
CA GLY A 270 -0.99 31.22 -7.84
C GLY A 270 -1.07 32.74 -8.00
N GLY A 271 -1.81 33.26 -8.99
CA GLY A 271 -1.93 34.70 -9.26
C GLY A 271 -2.92 35.48 -8.37
N GLY A 272 -3.57 34.85 -7.38
CA GLY A 272 -4.56 35.50 -6.49
C GLY A 272 -6.02 35.15 -6.78
N GLY A 273 -6.31 34.49 -7.90
CA GLY A 273 -7.64 33.95 -8.21
C GLY A 273 -8.75 35.02 -8.28
N ARG A 274 -10.02 34.56 -8.26
CA ARG A 274 -11.20 35.44 -8.40
C ARG A 274 -11.90 35.76 -7.08
N LEU A 275 -11.44 35.19 -5.98
CA LEU A 275 -12.01 35.35 -4.64
C LEU A 275 -11.26 36.46 -3.90
N GLY A 276 -11.26 37.68 -4.46
CA GLY A 276 -10.68 38.85 -3.82
C GLY A 276 -11.52 39.29 -2.61
N VAL A 277 -10.85 39.87 -1.62
CA VAL A 277 -11.50 40.55 -0.48
C VAL A 277 -11.27 42.05 -0.61
N ASP A 278 -12.20 42.88 -0.13
CA ASP A 278 -12.08 44.34 -0.19
C ASP A 278 -10.76 44.82 0.44
N GLY A 279 -10.00 45.63 -0.31
CA GLY A 279 -8.67 46.12 0.08
C GLY A 279 -7.49 45.17 -0.20
N GLY A 280 -7.75 43.98 -0.77
CA GLY A 280 -6.70 43.03 -1.16
C GLY A 280 -5.88 43.53 -2.37
N ALA A 281 -4.60 43.15 -2.40
CA ALA A 281 -3.73 43.41 -3.56
C ALA A 281 -4.32 42.77 -4.83
N ALA A 282 -4.24 43.49 -5.95
CA ALA A 282 -4.78 43.01 -7.21
C ALA A 282 -4.05 41.73 -7.67
N PRO A 283 -4.78 40.74 -8.22
CA PRO A 283 -4.17 39.52 -8.73
C PRO A 283 -3.16 39.83 -9.85
N SER A 284 -2.05 39.10 -9.91
CA SER A 284 -1.02 39.21 -10.96
C SER A 284 -1.08 38.01 -11.91
N GLN A 285 -0.78 38.22 -13.19
CA GLN A 285 -0.71 37.12 -14.14
C GLN A 285 0.51 36.25 -13.85
N THR A 286 0.26 34.98 -13.56
CA THR A 286 1.28 33.94 -13.57
C THR A 286 1.27 33.22 -14.91
N TYR A 287 2.40 32.61 -15.28
CA TYR A 287 2.57 31.99 -16.59
C TYR A 287 1.50 30.91 -16.86
N VAL A 288 0.72 31.11 -17.93
CA VAL A 288 -0.20 30.13 -18.51
C VAL A 288 0.36 29.71 -19.86
N PRO A 289 0.67 28.42 -20.10
CA PRO A 289 1.04 27.95 -21.43
C PRO A 289 -0.09 28.30 -22.42
N PRO A 290 0.20 28.78 -23.64
CA PRO A 290 -0.83 29.12 -24.61
C PRO A 290 -1.67 27.88 -24.96
N GLU A 291 -2.99 28.02 -24.88
CA GLU A 291 -3.95 27.00 -25.28
C GLU A 291 -3.78 26.73 -26.80
N PRO A 292 -3.63 25.47 -27.26
CA PRO A 292 -3.58 25.19 -28.68
C PRO A 292 -4.91 25.63 -29.31
N ALA A 293 -4.83 26.60 -30.22
CA ALA A 293 -5.98 27.17 -30.88
C ALA A 293 -6.85 26.06 -31.50
N PRO A 294 -8.19 26.13 -31.38
CA PRO A 294 -9.06 25.12 -31.97
C PRO A 294 -8.79 25.06 -33.47
N ALA A 295 -8.42 23.86 -33.94
CA ALA A 295 -8.19 23.61 -35.35
C ALA A 295 -9.41 24.10 -36.14
N ARG A 296 -9.23 25.17 -36.93
CA ARG A 296 -10.26 25.64 -37.85
C ARG A 296 -10.61 24.47 -38.76
N ARG A 297 -11.81 23.90 -38.58
CA ARG A 297 -12.42 23.01 -39.57
C ARG A 297 -12.44 23.79 -40.88
N ARG A 298 -11.58 23.40 -41.82
CA ARG A 298 -11.70 23.84 -43.21
C ARG A 298 -13.01 23.26 -43.72
N ARG A 299 -13.85 24.16 -44.25
CA ARG A 299 -15.13 23.82 -44.89
C ARG A 299 -14.92 22.88 -46.06
#